data_AF-A0A6L6WCQ5-F1
#
_entry.id   AF-A0A6L6WCQ5-F1
#
_cell.length_a   1.000
_cell.length_b   1.000
_cell.length_c   1.000
_cell.angle_alpha   90.00
_cell.angle_beta   90.00
_cell.angle_gamma   90.00
#
_symmetry.space_group_name_H-M   'P 1'
#
loop_
_entity.id
_entity.type
_entity.pdbx_description
1 polymer ?
#
loop_
_entity_poly.entity_id
_entity_poly.type
_entity_poly.pdbx_seq_one_letter_code
_entity_poly.pdbx_strand_id
1 'polypeptide(L)'
;MRRFYVAAAVIGTLVPWLFFGSFFALNGLDINAFILGLFANGAAAGFSADVLISMVVFWVWSWQDAQRQSLQHWWLVLPAGFTVGLSLALPLYLWMREDA
;
A
#
# COMPACT_ATOMS: atom_id res chain seq x y z
N MET A 1 -0.76 1.69 -20.46
CA MET A 1 -1.48 1.67 -19.17
C MET A 1 -1.02 2.73 -18.17
N ARG A 2 0.05 3.48 -18.46
CA ARG A 2 0.63 4.51 -17.58
C ARG A 2 -0.36 5.46 -16.87
N ARG A 3 -1.28 6.10 -17.61
CA ARG A 3 -2.25 7.06 -17.03
C ARG A 3 -3.19 6.39 -16.01
N PHE A 4 -3.58 5.15 -16.26
CA PHE A 4 -4.40 4.37 -15.34
C PHE A 4 -3.66 4.09 -14.05
N TYR A 5 -2.38 3.70 -14.11
CA TYR A 5 -1.57 3.46 -12.91
C TYR A 5 -1.35 4.73 -12.09
N VAL A 6 -1.13 5.89 -12.73
CA VAL A 6 -1.05 7.17 -12.02
C VAL A 6 -2.38 7.49 -11.32
N ALA A 7 -3.51 7.35 -12.01
CA ALA A 7 -4.83 7.56 -11.41
C ALA A 7 -5.08 6.59 -10.24
N ALA A 8 -4.75 5.32 -10.41
CA ALA A 8 -4.86 4.31 -9.37
C ALA A 8 -3.95 4.61 -8.17
N ALA A 9 -2.73 5.10 -8.37
CA ALA A 9 -1.83 5.53 -7.30
C ALA A 9 -2.39 6.72 -6.52
N VAL A 10 -2.96 7.72 -7.22
CA VAL A 10 -3.61 8.86 -6.58
C VAL A 10 -4.81 8.41 -5.74
N ILE A 11 -5.72 7.62 -6.33
CA ILE A 11 -6.90 7.10 -5.62
C ILE A 11 -6.48 6.21 -4.45
N GLY A 12 -5.51 5.33 -4.67
CA GLY A 12 -4.95 4.41 -3.68
C GLY A 12 -4.21 5.11 -2.54
N THR A 13 -3.85 6.39 -2.71
CA THR A 13 -3.31 7.25 -1.64
C THR A 13 -4.41 8.01 -0.92
N LEU A 14 -5.28 8.69 -1.67
CA LEU A 14 -6.30 9.56 -1.10
C LEU A 14 -7.32 8.78 -0.27
N VAL A 15 -7.80 7.64 -0.77
CA VAL A 15 -8.86 6.90 -0.09
C VAL A 15 -8.41 6.39 1.28
N PRO A 16 -7.28 5.68 1.45
CA PRO A 16 -6.82 5.27 2.77
C PRO A 16 -6.54 6.46 3.70
N TRP A 17 -5.92 7.53 3.20
CA TRP A 17 -5.59 8.70 4.02
C TRP A 17 -6.83 9.47 4.50
N LEU A 18 -7.96 9.43 3.79
CA LEU A 18 -9.22 9.98 4.29
C LEU A 18 -9.70 9.23 5.55
N PHE A 19 -9.60 7.90 5.54
CA PHE A 19 -9.95 7.09 6.71
C PHE A 19 -8.95 7.25 7.86
N PHE A 20 -7.64 7.23 7.55
CA PHE A 20 -6.58 7.41 8.55
C PHE A 20 -6.64 8.82 9.16
N GLY A 21 -6.84 9.85 8.34
CA GLY A 21 -6.96 11.23 8.79
C GLY A 21 -8.17 11.44 9.70
N SER A 22 -9.32 10.84 9.38
CA SER A 22 -10.49 10.85 10.25
C SER A 22 -10.21 10.16 11.59
N PHE A 23 -9.55 9.00 11.56
CA PHE A 23 -9.16 8.28 12.77
C PHE A 23 -8.21 9.09 13.66
N PHE A 24 -7.15 9.65 13.09
CA PHE A 24 -6.16 10.44 13.84
C PHE A 24 -6.72 11.78 14.33
N ALA A 25 -7.69 12.38 13.62
CA ALA A 25 -8.39 13.57 14.08
C ALA A 25 -9.23 13.29 15.34
N LEU A 26 -9.81 12.10 15.45
CA LEU A 26 -10.66 11.70 16.58
C LEU A 26 -9.88 11.12 17.76
N ASN A 27 -8.82 10.35 17.51
CA ASN A 27 -8.09 9.58 18.52
C ASN A 27 -6.69 10.14 18.82
N GLY A 28 -6.23 11.16 18.08
CA GLY A 28 -4.82 11.58 18.08
C GLY A 28 -3.93 10.54 17.39
N LEU A 29 -2.60 10.71 17.48
CA LEU A 29 -1.61 9.76 16.95
C LEU A 29 -1.46 8.52 17.85
N ASP A 30 -2.55 7.78 18.05
CA ASP A 30 -2.56 6.54 18.83
C ASP A 30 -2.44 5.31 17.91
N ILE A 31 -1.20 4.83 17.78
CA ILE A 31 -0.86 3.66 16.96
C ILE A 31 -1.47 2.38 17.54
N ASN A 32 -1.56 2.26 18.88
CA ASN A 32 -2.11 1.06 19.50
C ASN A 32 -3.62 0.97 19.24
N ALA A 33 -4.34 2.09 19.40
CA ALA A 33 -5.76 2.15 19.06
C ALA A 33 -6.01 1.86 17.58
N PHE A 34 -5.12 2.33 16.69
CA PHE A 34 -5.21 2.05 15.26
C PHE A 34 -5.10 0.55 14.96
N ILE A 35 -4.09 -0.12 15.52
CA ILE A 35 -3.88 -1.57 15.33
C ILE A 35 -5.06 -2.36 15.91
N LEU A 36 -5.54 -2.02 17.11
CA LEU A 36 -6.72 -2.68 17.69
C LEU A 36 -7.96 -2.48 16.82
N GLY A 37 -8.12 -1.30 16.20
CA GLY A 37 -9.19 -1.00 15.26
C GLY A 37 -9.17 -1.87 14.00
N LEU A 38 -7.99 -2.16 13.44
CA LEU A 38 -7.83 -3.04 12.29
C LEU A 38 -8.31 -4.48 12.57
N PHE A 39 -8.26 -4.91 13.83
CA PHE A 39 -8.67 -6.24 14.28
C PHE A 39 -9.89 -6.22 15.21
N ALA A 40 -10.71 -5.15 15.15
CA ALA A 40 -11.82 -4.95 16.07
C ALA A 40 -12.94 -6.01 15.96
N ASN A 41 -13.08 -6.65 14.80
CA ASN A 41 -14.03 -7.73 14.55
C ASN A 41 -13.52 -8.67 13.44
N GLY A 42 -14.19 -9.80 13.25
CA GLY A 42 -13.76 -10.82 12.28
C GLY A 42 -13.67 -10.32 10.84
N ALA A 43 -14.56 -9.42 10.41
CA ALA A 43 -14.52 -8.87 9.06
C ALA A 43 -13.33 -7.92 8.86
N ALA A 44 -13.13 -6.97 9.80
CA ALA A 44 -11.98 -6.06 9.78
C ALA A 44 -10.65 -6.82 9.86
N ALA A 45 -10.57 -7.82 10.73
CA ALA A 45 -9.42 -8.70 10.87
C ALA A 45 -9.14 -9.48 9.57
N GLY A 46 -10.17 -10.02 8.93
CA GLY A 46 -10.05 -10.73 7.65
C GLY A 46 -9.50 -9.83 6.53
N PHE A 47 -10.06 -8.63 6.37
CA PHE A 47 -9.56 -7.66 5.39
C PHE A 47 -8.12 -7.20 5.69
N SER A 48 -7.81 -6.94 6.96
CA SER A 48 -6.46 -6.54 7.37
C SER A 48 -5.44 -7.65 7.10
N ALA A 49 -5.78 -8.90 7.42
CA ALA A 49 -4.93 -10.05 7.14
C ALA A 49 -4.72 -10.26 5.64
N ASP A 50 -5.77 -10.15 4.82
CA ASP A 50 -5.70 -10.27 3.36
C ASP A 50 -4.73 -9.24 2.76
N VAL A 51 -4.84 -7.97 3.16
CA VAL A 51 -3.95 -6.89 2.70
C VAL A 51 -2.52 -7.11 3.16
N LEU A 52 -2.30 -7.52 4.41
CA LEU A 52 -0.94 -7.77 4.94
C LEU A 52 -0.26 -8.93 4.23
N ILE A 53 -0.97 -10.05 4.02
CA ILE A 53 -0.44 -11.21 3.30
C ILE A 53 -0.14 -10.81 1.85
N SER A 54 -1.07 -10.15 1.18
CA SER A 54 -0.88 -9.67 -0.20
C SER A 54 0.29 -8.70 -0.33
N MET A 55 0.50 -7.82 0.66
CA MET A 55 1.65 -6.92 0.70
C MET A 55 2.97 -7.68 0.75
N VAL A 56 3.09 -8.68 1.63
CA VAL A 56 4.31 -9.49 1.77
C VAL A 56 4.60 -10.24 0.48
N VAL A 57 3.59 -10.89 -0.10
CA VAL A 57 3.72 -11.59 -1.39
C VAL A 57 4.14 -10.62 -2.49
N PHE A 58 3.53 -9.43 -2.53
CA PHE A 58 3.85 -8.40 -3.50
C PHE A 58 5.29 -7.87 -3.36
N TRP A 59 5.82 -7.68 -2.15
CA TRP A 59 7.22 -7.28 -1.95
C TRP A 59 8.19 -8.33 -2.47
N VAL A 60 7.95 -9.62 -2.16
CA VAL A 60 8.82 -10.70 -2.65
C VAL A 60 8.78 -10.80 -4.17
N TRP A 61 7.57 -10.77 -4.76
CA TRP A 61 7.39 -10.85 -6.20
C TRP A 61 7.99 -9.64 -6.92
N SER A 62 7.67 -8.42 -6.46
CA SER A 62 8.14 -7.18 -7.09
C SER A 62 9.67 -7.04 -6.98
N TRP A 63 10.29 -7.50 -5.89
CA TRP A 63 11.75 -7.57 -5.79
C TRP A 63 12.35 -8.43 -6.89
N GLN A 64 11.85 -9.65 -7.06
CA GLN A 64 12.36 -10.58 -8.09
C GLN A 64 12.15 -10.04 -9.51
N ASP A 65 10.99 -9.44 -9.77
CA ASP A 65 10.64 -8.86 -11.06
C ASP A 65 11.48 -7.60 -11.36
N ALA A 66 11.73 -6.75 -10.37
CA ALA A 66 12.57 -5.57 -10.49
C ALA A 66 14.02 -5.89 -10.82
N GLN A 67 14.58 -6.95 -10.23
CA GLN A 67 15.92 -7.43 -10.54
C GLN A 67 16.02 -7.91 -12.00
N ARG A 68 14.97 -8.59 -12.52
CA ARG A 68 14.94 -9.06 -13.91
C ARG A 68 14.83 -7.93 -14.93
N GLN A 69 14.08 -6.88 -14.59
CA GLN A 69 13.84 -5.73 -15.47
C GLN A 69 14.80 -4.55 -15.20
N SER A 70 15.80 -4.73 -14.33
CA SER A 70 16.78 -3.69 -13.97
C SER A 70 16.16 -2.38 -13.49
N LEU A 71 15.05 -2.45 -12.75
CA LEU A 71 14.34 -1.29 -12.22
C LEU A 71 15.14 -0.62 -11.08
N GLN A 72 15.85 0.46 -11.39
CA GLN A 72 16.74 1.16 -10.44
C GLN A 72 16.03 1.77 -9.21
N HIS A 73 14.75 2.11 -9.35
CA HIS A 73 14.00 2.85 -8.32
C HIS A 73 13.04 1.97 -7.51
N TRP A 74 13.13 0.63 -7.60
CA TRP A 74 12.21 -0.31 -6.93
C TRP A 74 12.03 -0.03 -5.43
N TRP A 75 13.06 0.46 -4.76
CA TRP A 75 13.05 0.78 -3.34
C TRP A 75 11.91 1.75 -2.93
N LEU A 76 11.39 2.58 -3.86
CA LEU A 76 10.24 3.48 -3.63
C LEU A 76 8.94 2.74 -3.27
N VAL A 77 8.84 1.46 -3.63
CA VAL A 77 7.68 0.61 -3.33
C VAL A 77 7.59 0.30 -1.82
N LEU A 78 8.73 0.26 -1.12
CA LEU A 78 8.78 0.01 0.32
C LEU A 78 8.16 1.15 1.15
N PRO A 79 8.62 2.43 1.05
CA PRO A 79 8.01 3.52 1.80
C PRO A 79 6.55 3.73 1.37
N ALA A 80 6.19 3.50 0.10
CA ALA A 80 4.79 3.52 -0.33
C ALA A 80 3.94 2.47 0.41
N GLY A 81 4.46 1.24 0.55
CA GLY A 81 3.79 0.16 1.28
C GLY A 81 3.63 0.45 2.78
N PHE A 82 4.64 1.05 3.42
CA PHE A 82 4.61 1.37 4.86
C PHE A 82 3.77 2.61 5.19
N THR A 83 3.75 3.61 4.31
CA THR A 83 3.05 4.89 4.59
C THR A 83 1.59 4.89 4.19
N VAL A 84 1.22 4.17 3.14
CA VAL A 84 -0.13 4.16 2.60
C VAL A 84 -0.71 2.74 2.60
N GLY A 85 0.05 1.79 2.08
CA GLY A 85 -0.41 0.42 1.90
C GLY A 85 -0.26 -0.08 0.46
N LEU A 86 -0.78 -1.29 0.22
CA LEU A 86 -0.65 -2.00 -1.06
C LEU A 86 -1.35 -1.23 -2.19
N SER A 87 -2.38 -0.46 -1.85
CA SER A 87 -3.16 0.38 -2.77
C SER A 87 -2.35 1.43 -3.52
N LEU A 88 -1.25 1.93 -2.93
CA LEU A 88 -0.28 2.81 -3.63
C LEU A 88 0.91 2.02 -4.16
N ALA A 89 1.45 1.09 -3.36
CA ALA A 89 2.68 0.37 -3.69
C ALA A 89 2.56 -0.41 -5.01
N LEU A 90 1.42 -1.07 -5.24
CA LEU A 90 1.13 -1.83 -6.46
C LEU A 90 1.08 -0.94 -7.72
N PRO A 91 0.20 0.08 -7.81
CA PRO A 91 0.15 0.91 -9.02
C PRO A 91 1.43 1.71 -9.24
N LEU A 92 2.14 2.11 -8.17
CA LEU A 92 3.45 2.77 -8.30
C LEU A 92 4.47 1.84 -8.97
N TYR A 93 4.55 0.59 -8.53
CA TYR A 93 5.44 -0.40 -9.14
C TYR A 93 5.09 -0.66 -10.62
N LEU A 94 3.80 -0.87 -10.92
CA LEU A 94 3.35 -1.10 -12.29
C LEU A 94 3.61 0.11 -13.19
N TRP A 95 3.48 1.32 -12.66
CA TRP A 95 3.85 2.54 -13.37
C TRP A 95 5.34 2.60 -13.72
N MET A 96 6.21 2.25 -12.77
CA MET A 96 7.67 2.23 -13.00
C MET A 96 8.09 1.15 -13.99
N ARG A 97 7.36 0.02 -14.01
CA ARG A 97 7.59 -1.12 -14.88
C ARG A 97 7.17 -0.87 -16.33
N GLU A 98 6.13 -0.06 -16.56
CA GLU A 98 5.57 0.19 -17.90
C GLU A 98 6.60 0.77 -18.89
N ASP A 99 7.59 1.51 -18.39
CA ASP A 99 8.60 2.21 -19.21
C ASP A 99 9.97 1.46 -19.26
N ALA A 100 10.09 0.27 -18.65
CA ALA A 100 11.32 -0.54 -18.56
C ALA A 100 11.33 -1.73 -19.54
#